data_AF-A0A142FTC2-F1
#
_entry.id   AF-A0A142FTC2-F1
#
_cell.length_a   1.000
_cell.length_b   1.000
_cell.length_c   1.000
_cell.angle_alpha   90.00
_cell.angle_beta   90.00
_cell.angle_gamma   90.00
#
_symmetry.space_group_name_H-M   'P 1'
#
loop_
_entity.id
_entity.type
_entity.pdbx_description
1 polymer ?
#
loop_
_entity_poly.entity_id
_entity_poly.type
_entity_poly.pdbx_seq_one_letter_code
_entity_poly.pdbx_strand_id
1 'polypeptide(L)'
;MKIKTVLFSALLAFSVSGSAFAYTIAGGTDVGGVDTFLGQIDGLSPSNPATEATWASSVVGTTLTYAGKTEPANFQVTLEDAGIVAFQLMTTPSYFLLKDARTHVLFKNEPNMDWGVFRLLDYFKDKEDLQLSHLTEFNGGTVTVPEPGTLGLLGLGILGLLTVRRKLQRTA
;
A
#
# COMPACT_ATOMS: atom_id res chain seq x y z
N MET A 1 -10.02 41.08 -11.77
CA MET A 1 -10.28 39.83 -11.00
C MET A 1 -10.20 40.18 -9.53
N LYS A 2 -11.34 40.10 -8.83
CA LYS A 2 -11.45 40.52 -7.43
C LYS A 2 -10.76 39.48 -6.54
N ILE A 3 -9.99 39.92 -5.54
CA ILE A 3 -9.27 39.09 -4.55
C ILE A 3 -10.09 37.89 -4.02
N LYS A 4 -11.42 38.06 -3.90
CA LYS A 4 -12.37 37.02 -3.49
C LYS A 4 -12.34 35.76 -4.39
N THR A 5 -12.07 35.89 -5.69
CA THR A 5 -12.04 34.76 -6.62
C THR A 5 -10.76 33.93 -6.47
N VAL A 6 -9.62 34.55 -6.13
CA VAL A 6 -8.34 33.84 -5.92
C VAL A 6 -8.34 33.06 -4.61
N LEU A 7 -8.95 33.63 -3.56
CA LEU A 7 -9.06 32.97 -2.25
C LEU A 7 -9.93 31.71 -2.31
N PHE A 8 -10.99 31.73 -3.12
CA PHE A 8 -11.91 30.60 -3.30
C PHE A 8 -11.25 29.44 -4.07
N SER A 9 -10.44 29.73 -5.09
CA SER A 9 -9.69 28.72 -5.84
C SER A 9 -8.57 28.09 -5.01
N ALA A 10 -7.92 28.86 -4.14
CA ALA A 10 -6.90 28.34 -3.22
C ALA A 10 -7.51 27.42 -2.16
N LEU A 11 -8.67 27.77 -1.60
CA LEU A 11 -9.36 26.92 -0.62
C LEU A 11 -9.81 25.58 -1.21
N LEU A 12 -10.27 25.56 -2.47
CA LEU A 12 -10.67 24.32 -3.15
C LEU A 12 -9.50 23.37 -3.41
N ALA A 13 -8.28 23.89 -3.58
CA ALA A 13 -7.08 23.08 -3.82
C ALA A 13 -6.60 22.36 -2.55
N PHE A 14 -6.85 22.92 -1.35
CA PHE A 14 -6.52 22.28 -0.08
C PHE A 14 -7.56 21.27 0.40
N SER A 15 -8.77 21.26 -0.15
CA SER A 15 -9.82 20.30 0.25
C SER A 15 -9.68 18.90 -0.33
N VAL A 16 -8.69 18.65 -1.22
CA VAL A 16 -8.51 17.35 -1.89
C VAL A 16 -7.30 16.56 -1.37
N SER A 17 -6.57 17.06 -0.36
CA SER A 17 -5.50 16.27 0.27
C SER A 17 -6.10 15.19 1.18
N GLY A 18 -6.24 13.98 0.65
CA GLY A 18 -6.48 12.80 1.48
C GLY A 18 -5.28 12.58 2.40
N SER A 19 -5.53 12.42 3.70
CA SER A 19 -4.51 12.02 4.67
C SER A 19 -4.11 10.56 4.40
N ALA A 20 -2.92 10.35 3.85
CA ALA A 20 -2.28 9.05 3.80
C ALA A 20 -1.40 8.91 5.04
N PHE A 21 -1.73 7.95 5.91
CA PHE A 21 -0.86 7.55 7.02
C PHE A 21 0.04 6.43 6.52
N ALA A 22 1.34 6.62 6.66
CA ALA A 22 2.37 5.66 6.31
C ALA A 22 3.11 5.22 7.58
N TYR A 23 3.50 3.95 7.61
CA TYR A 23 4.35 3.37 8.63
C TYR A 23 5.80 3.35 8.16
N THR A 24 6.74 3.33 9.10
CA THR A 24 8.16 3.23 8.80
C THR A 24 8.79 2.07 9.54
N ILE A 25 9.82 1.47 8.93
CA ILE A 25 10.64 0.40 9.54
C ILE A 25 12.02 0.92 9.91
N ALA A 26 12.79 0.11 10.63
CA ALA A 26 14.17 0.42 10.99
C ALA A 26 14.98 0.84 9.74
N GLY A 27 15.65 1.99 9.81
CA GLY A 27 16.33 2.60 8.66
C GLY A 27 15.54 3.72 7.97
N GLY A 28 14.31 4.01 8.40
CA GLY A 28 13.51 5.13 7.91
C GLY A 28 12.80 4.86 6.57
N THR A 29 12.71 3.60 6.16
CA THR A 29 11.98 3.19 4.96
C THR A 29 10.48 3.30 5.21
N ASP A 30 9.79 4.02 4.34
CA ASP A 30 8.33 4.08 4.27
C ASP A 30 7.78 2.78 3.66
N VAL A 31 6.89 2.11 4.39
CA VAL A 31 6.27 0.85 3.99
C VAL A 31 4.78 1.00 3.64
N GLY A 32 4.24 2.22 3.68
CA GLY A 32 2.84 2.50 3.39
C GLY A 32 1.90 2.27 4.58
N GLY A 33 0.60 2.24 4.29
CA GLY A 33 -0.47 2.05 5.28
C GLY A 33 -0.84 0.58 5.45
N VAL A 34 -1.68 0.28 6.46
CA VAL A 34 -2.20 -1.09 6.69
C VAL A 34 -3.07 -1.55 5.52
N ASP A 35 -2.78 -2.74 5.00
CA ASP A 35 -3.52 -3.40 3.93
C ASP A 35 -4.91 -3.86 4.34
N THR A 36 -5.78 -4.01 3.35
CA THR A 36 -7.18 -4.37 3.59
C THR A 36 -7.31 -5.88 3.73
N PHE A 37 -7.79 -6.34 4.89
CA PHE A 37 -8.17 -7.73 5.10
C PHE A 37 -9.38 -8.11 4.25
N LEU A 38 -9.31 -9.29 3.62
CA LEU A 38 -10.40 -9.82 2.80
C LEU A 38 -11.01 -11.11 3.34
N GLY A 39 -10.20 -11.99 3.94
CA GLY A 39 -10.69 -13.26 4.44
C GLY A 39 -9.61 -14.15 5.05
N GLN A 40 -10.07 -15.12 5.83
CA GLN A 40 -9.24 -16.12 6.49
C GLN A 40 -9.86 -17.51 6.32
N ILE A 41 -9.03 -18.53 6.13
CA ILE A 41 -9.45 -19.93 6.14
C ILE A 41 -8.45 -20.80 6.90
N ASP A 42 -8.98 -21.76 7.66
CA ASP A 42 -8.19 -22.77 8.34
C ASP A 42 -8.31 -24.13 7.65
N GLY A 43 -7.19 -24.83 7.49
CA GLY A 43 -7.17 -26.22 7.02
C GLY A 43 -7.30 -26.38 5.50
N LEU A 44 -6.89 -25.37 4.71
CA LEU A 44 -6.82 -25.50 3.26
C LEU A 44 -5.90 -26.67 2.88
N SER A 45 -6.48 -27.70 2.24
CA SER A 45 -5.77 -28.93 1.87
C SER A 45 -6.22 -29.43 0.50
N PRO A 46 -5.30 -29.69 -0.45
CA PRO A 46 -3.87 -29.41 -0.36
C PRO A 46 -3.57 -27.89 -0.42
N SER A 47 -2.71 -27.38 0.45
CA SER A 47 -2.22 -25.99 0.35
C SER A 47 -1.10 -25.94 -0.70
N ASN A 48 -1.51 -25.88 -1.97
CA ASN A 48 -0.65 -25.65 -3.12
C ASN A 48 -1.09 -24.36 -3.85
N PRO A 49 -0.23 -23.77 -4.69
CA PRO A 49 -0.53 -22.51 -5.37
C PRO A 49 -1.86 -22.49 -6.12
N ALA A 50 -2.26 -23.61 -6.73
CA ALA A 50 -3.53 -23.71 -7.47
C ALA A 50 -4.74 -23.64 -6.53
N THR A 51 -4.67 -24.31 -5.38
CA THR A 51 -5.75 -24.34 -4.38
C THR A 51 -5.85 -23.00 -3.66
N GLU A 52 -4.71 -22.40 -3.33
CA GLU A 52 -4.63 -21.05 -2.77
C GLU A 52 -5.19 -20.00 -3.73
N ALA A 53 -4.82 -20.05 -5.01
CA ALA A 53 -5.36 -19.16 -6.03
C ALA A 53 -6.87 -19.36 -6.21
N THR A 54 -7.36 -20.60 -6.18
CA THR A 54 -8.80 -20.91 -6.31
C THR A 54 -9.60 -20.34 -5.14
N TRP A 55 -9.12 -20.55 -3.91
CA TRP A 55 -9.76 -19.98 -2.72
C TRP A 55 -9.68 -18.45 -2.72
N ALA A 56 -8.53 -17.87 -2.99
CA ALA A 56 -8.39 -16.42 -3.03
C ALA A 56 -9.27 -15.80 -4.14
N SER A 57 -9.39 -16.47 -5.29
CA SER A 57 -10.29 -16.05 -6.36
C SER A 57 -11.77 -16.09 -5.94
N SER A 58 -12.17 -17.07 -5.12
CA SER A 58 -13.55 -17.15 -4.64
C SER A 58 -13.88 -16.07 -3.60
N VAL A 59 -12.91 -15.68 -2.77
CA VAL A 59 -13.06 -14.57 -1.82
C VAL A 59 -13.17 -13.22 -2.53
N VAL A 60 -12.32 -12.97 -3.53
CA VAL A 60 -12.33 -11.67 -4.26
C VAL A 60 -13.47 -11.60 -5.27
N GLY A 61 -13.98 -12.73 -5.75
CA GLY A 61 -15.00 -12.78 -6.81
C GLY A 61 -14.44 -12.57 -8.22
N THR A 62 -13.13 -12.75 -8.41
CA THR A 62 -12.45 -12.69 -9.71
C THR A 62 -11.30 -13.68 -9.76
N THR A 63 -10.89 -14.12 -10.94
CA THR A 63 -9.73 -14.99 -11.11
C THR A 63 -8.45 -14.25 -10.74
N LEU A 64 -7.72 -14.76 -9.75
CA LEU A 64 -6.40 -14.32 -9.36
C LEU A 64 -5.33 -15.18 -10.03
N THR A 65 -4.32 -14.52 -10.61
CA THR A 65 -3.17 -15.18 -11.24
C THR A 65 -2.01 -15.19 -10.26
N TYR A 66 -1.41 -16.35 -10.04
CA TYR A 66 -0.22 -16.46 -9.22
C TYR A 66 0.95 -15.66 -9.82
N ALA A 67 1.60 -14.86 -9.00
CA ALA A 67 2.72 -14.00 -9.41
C ALA A 67 4.06 -14.44 -8.80
N GLY A 68 4.04 -14.86 -7.54
CA GLY A 68 5.26 -15.20 -6.82
C GLY A 68 4.99 -15.86 -5.47
N LYS A 69 6.04 -16.43 -4.89
CA LYS A 69 6.01 -16.97 -3.53
C LYS A 69 7.35 -16.72 -2.85
N THR A 70 7.26 -16.30 -1.59
CA THR A 70 8.41 -16.10 -0.71
C THR A 70 8.34 -17.10 0.44
N GLU A 71 9.39 -17.91 0.62
CA GLU A 71 9.47 -18.96 1.63
C GLU A 71 10.92 -19.07 2.15
N PRO A 72 11.18 -18.84 3.45
CA PRO A 72 10.24 -18.39 4.49
C PRO A 72 9.84 -16.92 4.32
N ALA A 73 8.65 -16.55 4.81
CA ALA A 73 8.21 -15.16 4.80
C ALA A 73 8.80 -14.41 6.00
N ASN A 74 9.65 -13.41 5.73
CA ASN A 74 10.29 -12.59 6.76
C ASN A 74 9.55 -11.26 6.92
N PHE A 75 9.40 -10.79 8.15
CA PHE A 75 8.68 -9.55 8.48
C PHE A 75 9.54 -8.63 9.34
N GLN A 76 9.23 -7.34 9.26
CA GLN A 76 9.86 -6.27 10.02
C GLN A 76 8.79 -5.55 10.82
N VAL A 77 9.10 -5.19 12.06
CA VAL A 77 8.18 -4.45 12.93
C VAL A 77 8.27 -2.97 12.61
N THR A 78 7.13 -2.29 12.53
CA THR A 78 7.08 -0.84 12.29
C THR A 78 7.50 -0.06 13.54
N LEU A 79 8.02 1.14 13.34
CA LEU A 79 8.53 2.01 14.41
C LEU A 79 7.39 2.68 15.19
N GLU A 80 6.26 2.92 14.54
CA GLU A 80 5.10 3.60 15.13
C GLU A 80 4.24 2.66 15.99
N ASP A 81 4.13 1.38 15.60
CA ASP A 81 3.32 0.38 16.32
C ASP A 81 3.97 -1.01 16.24
N ALA A 82 4.38 -1.53 17.40
CA ALA A 82 4.98 -2.86 17.48
C ALA A 82 4.00 -3.99 17.08
N GLY A 83 2.69 -3.74 17.08
CA GLY A 83 1.64 -4.64 16.61
C GLY A 83 1.51 -4.74 15.08
N ILE A 84 2.08 -3.77 14.36
CA ILE A 84 2.04 -3.71 12.90
C ILE A 84 3.38 -4.18 12.35
N VAL A 85 3.29 -5.09 11.38
CA VAL A 85 4.44 -5.67 10.70
C VAL A 85 4.33 -5.38 9.21
N ALA A 86 5.49 -5.18 8.60
CA ALA A 86 5.65 -4.99 7.18
C ALA A 86 6.54 -6.09 6.61
N PHE A 87 6.24 -6.53 5.39
CA PHE A 87 7.01 -7.55 4.69
C PHE A 87 7.22 -7.10 3.26
N GLN A 88 8.41 -7.40 2.74
CA GLN A 88 8.79 -6.96 1.41
C GLN A 88 8.17 -7.91 0.37
N LEU A 89 7.46 -7.32 -0.59
CA LEU A 89 6.87 -8.01 -1.74
C LEU A 89 7.93 -8.13 -2.84
N MET A 90 7.94 -9.27 -3.54
CA MET A 90 8.85 -9.51 -4.66
C MET A 90 8.34 -8.84 -5.94
N THR A 91 7.03 -8.66 -6.05
CA THR A 91 6.36 -7.97 -7.16
C THR A 91 5.50 -6.82 -6.62
N THR A 92 4.69 -6.19 -7.48
CA THR A 92 3.58 -5.32 -7.05
C THR A 92 2.25 -6.05 -7.15
N PRO A 93 2.00 -7.07 -6.30
CA PRO A 93 0.75 -7.79 -6.36
C PRO A 93 -0.41 -6.90 -5.93
N SER A 94 -1.58 -7.14 -6.52
CA SER A 94 -2.83 -6.53 -6.05
C SER A 94 -3.34 -7.21 -4.77
N TYR A 95 -2.96 -8.48 -4.57
CA TYR A 95 -3.37 -9.27 -3.42
C TYR A 95 -2.23 -10.18 -2.97
N PHE A 96 -2.12 -10.40 -1.68
CA PHE A 96 -1.16 -11.34 -1.12
C PHE A 96 -1.83 -12.20 -0.06
N LEU A 97 -1.32 -13.41 0.09
CA LEU A 97 -1.79 -14.40 1.05
C LEU A 97 -0.64 -14.78 1.96
N LEU A 98 -0.87 -14.69 3.26
CA LEU A 98 0.03 -15.22 4.28
C LEU A 98 -0.47 -16.57 4.76
N LYS A 99 0.48 -17.50 4.90
CA LYS A 99 0.23 -18.79 5.51
C LYS A 99 1.05 -18.97 6.77
N ASP A 100 0.37 -19.31 7.85
CA ASP A 100 0.97 -19.80 9.08
C ASP A 100 0.41 -21.20 9.38
N ALA A 101 1.26 -22.23 9.27
CA ALA A 101 0.89 -23.63 9.38
C ALA A 101 -0.31 -24.06 8.51
N ARG A 102 -1.54 -23.99 9.04
CA ARG A 102 -2.79 -24.36 8.34
C ARG A 102 -3.70 -23.17 8.08
N THR A 103 -3.40 -22.01 8.65
CA THR A 103 -4.20 -20.78 8.54
C THR A 103 -3.70 -19.97 7.36
N HIS A 104 -4.63 -19.57 6.49
CA HIS A 104 -4.35 -18.74 5.33
C HIS A 104 -5.16 -17.45 5.47
N VAL A 105 -4.49 -16.32 5.31
CA VAL A 105 -5.09 -14.99 5.43
C VAL A 105 -4.83 -14.22 4.16
N LEU A 106 -5.89 -13.71 3.54
CA LEU A 106 -5.85 -12.95 2.29
C LEU A 106 -6.03 -11.47 2.57
N PHE A 107 -5.16 -10.69 1.95
CA PHE A 107 -5.20 -9.23 1.99
C PHE A 107 -5.19 -8.66 0.57
N LYS A 108 -5.81 -7.50 0.43
CA LYS A 108 -5.68 -6.63 -0.72
C LYS A 108 -4.56 -5.63 -0.42
N ASN A 109 -3.54 -5.66 -1.27
CA ASN A 109 -2.43 -4.72 -1.20
C ASN A 109 -2.93 -3.33 -1.60
N GLU A 110 -2.71 -2.32 -0.75
CA GLU A 110 -3.02 -0.96 -1.16
C GLU A 110 -1.99 -0.43 -2.15
N PRO A 111 -2.42 0.38 -3.13
CA PRO A 111 -1.59 0.74 -4.26
C PRO A 111 -0.38 1.59 -3.84
N ASN A 112 0.78 1.22 -4.40
CA ASN A 112 2.05 1.97 -4.48
C ASN A 112 3.18 1.65 -3.49
N MET A 113 3.24 0.47 -2.89
CA MET A 113 4.44 0.07 -2.16
C MET A 113 4.84 -1.39 -2.44
N ASP A 114 6.15 -1.64 -2.48
CA ASP A 114 6.76 -2.98 -2.54
C ASP A 114 6.68 -3.71 -1.18
N TRP A 115 5.68 -3.34 -0.38
CA TRP A 115 5.50 -3.76 1.00
C TRP A 115 4.05 -4.08 1.24
N GLY A 116 3.78 -5.18 1.92
CA GLY A 116 2.50 -5.37 2.56
C GLY A 116 2.63 -5.11 4.06
N VAL A 117 1.61 -4.51 4.65
CA VAL A 117 1.58 -4.04 6.03
C VAL A 117 0.30 -4.52 6.68
N PHE A 118 0.39 -5.22 7.80
CA PHE A 118 -0.78 -5.75 8.49
C PHE A 118 -0.55 -5.86 10.00
N ARG A 119 -1.65 -5.95 10.76
CA ARG A 119 -1.61 -6.16 12.20
C ARG A 119 -1.54 -7.65 12.48
N LEU A 120 -0.39 -8.12 12.97
CA LEU A 120 -0.08 -9.55 13.09
C LEU A 120 -1.01 -10.26 14.09
N LEU A 121 -1.23 -9.63 15.25
CA LEU A 121 -2.00 -10.19 16.37
C LEU A 121 -3.52 -10.27 16.13
N ASP A 122 -4.03 -9.60 15.10
CA ASP A 122 -5.46 -9.63 14.78
C ASP A 122 -5.85 -10.96 14.11
N TYR A 123 -4.90 -11.59 13.42
CA TYR A 123 -5.13 -12.77 12.59
C TYR A 123 -4.37 -14.00 13.09
N PHE A 124 -3.25 -13.78 13.80
CA PHE A 124 -2.38 -14.83 14.30
C PHE A 124 -2.13 -14.62 15.79
N LYS A 125 -2.29 -15.67 16.60
CA LYS A 125 -2.42 -15.54 18.05
C LYS A 125 -1.14 -15.13 18.78
N ASP A 126 0.04 -15.52 18.28
CA ASP A 126 1.31 -15.34 19.01
C ASP A 126 2.48 -14.98 18.07
N LYS A 127 3.17 -13.86 18.36
CA LYS A 127 4.35 -13.39 17.59
C LYS A 127 5.56 -14.32 17.70
N GLU A 128 5.70 -15.00 18.81
CA GLU A 128 6.89 -15.80 19.16
C GLU A 128 6.84 -17.20 18.55
N ASP A 129 5.63 -17.72 18.29
CA ASP A 129 5.39 -19.04 17.69
C ASP A 129 4.97 -18.97 16.20
N LEU A 130 4.90 -17.76 15.64
CA LEU A 130 4.52 -17.54 14.25
C LEU A 130 5.58 -18.11 13.30
N GLN A 131 5.24 -19.21 12.64
CA GLN A 131 6.03 -19.80 11.57
C GLN A 131 5.36 -19.45 10.24
N LEU A 132 5.46 -18.17 9.86
CA LEU A 132 5.03 -17.69 8.55
C LEU A 132 5.75 -18.52 7.47
N SER A 133 5.03 -19.54 7.01
CA SER A 133 5.61 -20.63 6.21
C SER A 133 5.91 -20.09 4.84
N HIS A 134 4.94 -19.39 4.25
CA HIS A 134 5.13 -18.69 3.00
C HIS A 134 4.16 -17.54 2.80
N LEU A 135 4.56 -16.67 1.90
CA LEU A 135 3.74 -15.61 1.33
C LEU A 135 3.49 -15.96 -0.14
N THR A 136 2.23 -15.90 -0.57
CA THR A 136 1.84 -16.07 -1.97
C THR A 136 1.35 -14.73 -2.52
N GLU A 137 1.84 -14.33 -3.69
CA GLU A 137 1.51 -13.07 -4.35
C GLU A 137 0.60 -13.32 -5.56
N PHE A 138 -0.41 -12.47 -5.75
CA PHE A 138 -1.37 -12.57 -6.85
C PHE A 138 -1.45 -11.28 -7.67
N ASN A 139 -1.61 -11.43 -8.99
CA ASN A 139 -1.74 -10.35 -9.97
C ASN A 139 -0.59 -9.32 -9.86
N GLY A 140 0.65 -9.81 -9.80
CA GLY A 140 1.85 -8.99 -9.75
C GLY A 140 2.23 -8.42 -11.12
N GLY A 141 2.61 -7.14 -11.14
CA GLY A 141 3.15 -6.44 -12.29
C GLY A 141 4.57 -5.89 -12.03
N THR A 142 5.15 -5.26 -13.06
CA THR A 142 6.35 -4.42 -12.90
C THR A 142 5.97 -3.10 -12.25
N VAL A 143 6.72 -2.71 -11.22
CA VAL A 143 6.52 -1.47 -10.46
C VAL A 143 6.58 -0.26 -11.41
N THR A 144 5.49 0.49 -11.51
CA THR A 144 5.54 1.87 -12.00
C THR A 144 5.15 2.75 -10.83
N VAL A 145 6.16 3.31 -10.16
CA VAL A 145 5.96 4.34 -9.13
C VAL A 145 5.25 5.51 -9.81
N PRO A 146 3.98 5.83 -9.47
CA PRO A 146 3.38 7.05 -9.95
C PRO A 146 4.24 8.20 -9.43
N GLU A 147 4.76 9.02 -10.35
CA GLU A 147 5.57 10.17 -9.99
C GLU A 147 4.86 10.96 -8.89
N PRO A 148 5.53 11.28 -7.78
CA PRO A 148 4.91 12.02 -6.69
C PRO A 148 4.25 13.28 -7.24
N GLY A 149 2.97 13.50 -6.90
CA GLY A 149 2.22 14.69 -7.31
C GLY A 149 2.88 16.02 -6.90
N THR A 150 3.92 15.96 -6.07
CA THR A 150 4.81 17.07 -5.70
C THR A 150 5.46 17.72 -6.92
N LEU A 151 5.79 16.99 -8.00
CA LEU A 151 6.32 17.59 -9.24
C LEU A 151 5.26 18.42 -9.97
N GLY A 152 4.02 17.93 -10.01
CA GLY A 152 2.88 18.69 -10.55
C GLY A 152 2.59 19.95 -9.74
N LEU A 153 2.61 19.84 -8.40
CA LEU A 153 2.45 20.95 -7.47
C LEU A 153 3.59 21.97 -7.56
N LEU A 154 4.83 21.51 -7.70
CA LEU A 154 6.01 22.37 -7.93
C LEU A 154 5.86 23.12 -9.25
N GLY A 155 5.45 22.44 -10.32
CA GLY A 155 5.17 23.06 -11.62
C GLY A 155 4.08 24.13 -11.55
N LEU A 156 2.98 23.83 -10.87
CA LEU A 156 1.89 24.79 -10.63
C LEU A 156 2.33 25.98 -9.77
N GLY A 157 3.16 25.74 -8.74
CA GLY A 157 3.74 26.79 -7.90
C GLY A 157 4.63 27.75 -8.70
N ILE A 158 5.49 27.21 -9.57
CA ILE A 158 6.36 28.01 -10.46
C ILE A 158 5.53 28.82 -11.46
N LEU A 159 4.52 28.20 -12.10
CA LEU A 159 3.62 28.90 -13.02
C LEU A 159 2.83 30.02 -12.32
N GLY A 160 2.39 29.79 -11.08
CA GLY A 160 1.77 30.80 -10.23
C GLY A 160 2.70 32.00 -9.99
N LEU A 161 3.95 31.75 -9.62
CA LEU A 161 4.95 32.81 -9.39
C LEU A 161 5.26 33.62 -10.66
N LEU A 162 5.42 32.94 -11.80
CA LEU A 162 5.71 33.60 -13.08
C LEU A 162 4.55 34.48 -13.56
N THR A 163 3.31 34.04 -13.40
CA THR A 163 2.12 34.82 -13.78
C THR A 163 1.93 36.04 -12.89
N VAL A 164 2.20 35.94 -11.59
CA VAL A 164 2.20 37.09 -10.66
C VAL A 164 3.30 38.09 -11.03
N ARG A 165 4.52 37.62 -11.29
CA ARG A 165 5.66 38.48 -11.67
C ARG A 165 5.40 39.30 -12.93
N ARG A 166 4.78 38.69 -13.96
CA ARG A 166 4.41 39.38 -15.21
C ARG A 166 3.34 40.46 -15.01
N LYS A 167 2.44 40.31 -14.04
CA LYS A 167 1.43 41.35 -13.72
C LYS A 167 2.06 42.53 -13.01
N LEU A 168 2.95 42.28 -12.04
CA LEU A 168 3.65 43.34 -11.31
C LEU A 168 4.49 44.22 -12.25
N GLN A 169 5.21 43.62 -13.21
CA GLN A 169 6.00 44.35 -14.20
C GLN A 169 5.19 45.17 -15.21
N ARG A 170 3.89 44.90 -15.37
CA ARG A 170 2.99 45.69 -16.24
C ARG A 170 2.32 46.85 -15.51
N THR A 171 2.43 46.89 -14.18
CA THR A 171 1.78 47.89 -13.32
C THR A 171 2.78 48.86 -12.70
N ALA A 172 4.08 48.64 -12.93
CA ALA A 172 5.18 49.57 -12.69
C ALA A 172 5.59 50.20 -14.03
#